data_AF-C4YZB2-F1
#
_entry.id   AF-C4YZB2-F1
#
_cell.length_a   1.000
_cell.length_b   1.000
_cell.length_c   1.000
_cell.angle_alpha   90.00
_cell.angle_beta   90.00
_cell.angle_gamma   90.00
#
_symmetry.space_group_name_H-M   'P 1'
#
loop_
_entity.id
_entity.type
_entity.pdbx_description
1 polymer ?
#
loop_
_entity_poly.entity_id
_entity_poly.type
_entity_poly.pdbx_seq_one_letter_code
_entity_poly.pdbx_strand_id
1 'polypeptide(L)'
;MNKIKENDKIEIEKMLKSHLNPELGGKLMNSLAHSWKQEGIEEGRKKEKITMAKEMKKEGLSLEAIMKITKLDKKDIEKLK
;
A
#
# COMPACT_ATOMS: atom_id res chain seq x y z
N MET A 1 -6.87 -9.72 5.66
CA MET A 1 -7.26 -8.42 6.26
C MET A 1 -8.23 -7.74 5.34
N ASN A 2 -9.43 -7.41 5.82
CA ASN A 2 -10.33 -6.50 5.10
C ASN A 2 -9.68 -5.12 5.10
N LYS A 3 -9.37 -4.59 3.91
CA LYS A 3 -8.88 -3.21 3.76
C LYS A 3 -10.04 -2.26 3.97
N ILE A 4 -9.82 -1.22 4.77
CA ILE A 4 -10.76 -0.11 4.95
C ILE A 4 -10.88 0.62 3.61
N LYS A 5 -12.08 0.65 3.04
CA LYS A 5 -12.35 1.33 1.76
C LYS A 5 -12.41 2.83 1.99
N GLU A 6 -12.28 3.61 0.92
CA GLU A 6 -12.34 5.07 1.00
C GLU A 6 -13.65 5.57 1.63
N ASN A 7 -14.78 4.93 1.31
CA ASN A 7 -16.07 5.26 1.92
C ASN A 7 -16.08 5.04 3.43
N ASP A 8 -15.44 3.96 3.90
CA ASP A 8 -15.33 3.66 5.33
C ASP A 8 -14.48 4.74 6.03
N LYS A 9 -13.41 5.24 5.39
CA LYS A 9 -12.59 6.33 5.93
C LYS A 9 -13.39 7.63 6.10
N ILE A 10 -14.22 7.96 5.12
CA ILE A 10 -15.09 9.15 5.14
C ILE A 10 -16.11 9.04 6.28
N GLU A 11 -16.71 7.86 6.46
CA GLU A 11 -17.66 7.62 7.55
C GLU A 11 -16.99 7.74 8.91
N ILE A 12 -15.80 7.16 9.08
CA ILE A 12 -14.99 7.29 10.29
C ILE A 12 -14.67 8.76 10.58
N GLU A 13 -14.24 9.55 9.59
CA GLU A 13 -13.96 10.97 9.78
C GLU A 13 -15.20 11.74 10.27
N LYS A 14 -16.38 11.47 9.71
CA LYS A 14 -17.65 12.07 10.15
C LYS A 14 -17.99 11.68 11.59
N MET A 15 -17.81 10.41 11.97
CA MET A 15 -18.06 9.94 13.33
C MET A 15 -17.12 10.64 14.33
N LEU A 16 -15.82 10.73 14.01
CA LEU A 16 -14.83 11.38 14.87
C LEU A 16 -15.11 12.87 15.05
N LYS A 17 -15.58 13.58 14.02
CA LYS A 17 -15.96 15.00 14.13
C LYS A 17 -17.24 15.23 14.94
N SER A 18 -18.18 14.29 14.92
CA SER A 18 -19.50 14.46 15.52
C SER A 18 -19.61 13.95 16.96
N HIS A 19 -18.82 12.94 17.33
CA HIS A 19 -18.97 12.25 18.62
C HIS A 19 -17.77 12.40 19.57
N LEU A 20 -16.67 13.03 19.14
CA LEU A 20 -15.50 13.26 19.99
C LEU A 20 -15.29 14.73 20.29
N ASN A 21 -14.70 15.02 21.45
CA ASN A 21 -14.21 16.36 21.74
C ASN A 21 -13.09 16.74 20.74
N PRO A 22 -12.89 18.04 20.46
CA PRO A 22 -11.96 18.48 19.42
C PRO A 22 -10.51 17.99 19.61
N GLU A 23 -10.03 17.92 20.85
CA GLU A 23 -8.65 17.51 21.14
C GLU A 23 -8.42 16.02 20.86
N LEU A 24 -9.30 15.16 21.37
CA LEU A 24 -9.23 13.72 21.16
C LEU A 24 -9.51 13.35 19.70
N GLY A 25 -10.51 14.00 19.08
CA GLY A 25 -10.82 13.83 17.67
C GLY A 25 -9.64 14.19 16.78
N GLY A 26 -8.97 15.32 17.04
CA GLY A 26 -7.78 15.74 16.31
C GLY A 26 -6.60 14.76 16.44
N LYS A 27 -6.32 14.28 17.67
CA LYS A 27 -5.26 13.28 17.91
C LYS A 27 -5.52 11.98 17.14
N LEU A 28 -6.75 11.48 17.17
CA LEU A 28 -7.12 10.25 16.47
C LEU A 28 -7.11 10.40 14.95
N MET A 29 -7.64 11.51 14.41
CA MET A 29 -7.60 11.78 12.97
C MET A 29 -6.15 11.86 12.45
N ASN A 30 -5.24 12.49 13.19
CA ASN A 30 -3.83 12.55 12.81
C ASN A 30 -3.17 11.17 12.77
N SER A 31 -3.45 10.31 13.76
CA SER A 31 -2.95 8.94 13.80
C SER A 31 -3.48 8.11 12.61
N LEU A 32 -4.78 8.20 12.33
CA LEU A 32 -5.41 7.51 11.19
C LEU A 32 -4.87 7.99 9.85
N ALA A 33 -4.73 9.31 9.67
CA ALA A 33 -4.16 9.90 8.46
C ALA A 33 -2.72 9.41 8.23
N HIS A 34 -1.91 9.32 9.29
CA HIS A 34 -0.56 8.76 9.18
C HIS A 34 -0.59 7.29 8.77
N SER A 35 -1.43 6.48 9.42
CA SER A 35 -1.55 5.04 9.10
C SER A 35 -1.99 4.81 7.65
N TRP A 36 -3.03 5.49 7.19
CA TRP A 36 -3.53 5.34 5.81
C TRP A 36 -2.51 5.82 4.78
N LYS A 37 -1.77 6.89 5.07
CA LYS A 37 -0.67 7.34 4.21
C LYS A 37 0.41 6.27 4.09
N GLN A 38 0.84 5.66 5.20
CA GLN A 38 1.84 4.60 5.17
C GLN A 38 1.34 3.36 4.41
N GLU A 39 0.09 2.95 4.63
CA GLU A 39 -0.52 1.85 3.90
C GLU A 39 -0.54 2.12 2.38
N GLY A 40 -0.90 3.34 1.98
CA GLY A 40 -0.90 3.75 0.57
C GLY A 40 0.51 3.74 -0.04
N ILE A 41 1.52 4.22 0.68
CA ILE A 41 2.92 4.17 0.22
C ILE A 41 3.40 2.73 0.05
N GLU A 42 3.11 1.86 1.03
CA GLU A 42 3.51 0.46 0.98
C GLU A 42 2.81 -0.30 -0.16
N GLU A 43 1.52 -0.03 -0.38
CA GLU A 43 0.80 -0.56 -1.54
C GLU A 43 1.41 -0.07 -2.87
N GLY A 44 1.75 1.23 -2.95
CA GLY A 44 2.43 1.81 -4.10
C GLY A 44 3.77 1.13 -4.40
N ARG A 45 4.63 0.97 -3.39
CA ARG A 45 5.92 0.27 -3.51
C ARG A 45 5.77 -1.17 -3.99
N LYS A 46 4.75 -1.89 -3.51
CA LYS A 46 4.48 -3.27 -3.97
C LYS A 46 4.07 -3.29 -5.44
N LYS A 47 3.17 -2.39 -5.85
CA LYS A 47 2.74 -2.27 -7.26
C LYS A 47 3.92 -1.91 -8.17
N GLU A 48 4.75 -0.96 -7.76
CA GLU A 48 5.94 -0.54 -8.49
C GLU A 48 6.92 -1.69 -8.71
N LYS A 49 7.26 -2.44 -7.65
CA LYS A 49 8.13 -3.62 -7.76
C LYS A 49 7.61 -4.64 -8.76
N ILE A 50 6.30 -4.91 -8.75
CA ILE A 50 5.66 -5.83 -9.69
C ILE A 50 5.74 -5.30 -11.13
N THR A 51 5.47 -4.02 -11.34
CA THR A 51 5.56 -3.38 -12.66
C THR A 51 6.99 -3.43 -13.18
N MET A 52 7.98 -3.06 -12.36
CA MET A 52 9.40 -3.15 -12.73
C MET A 52 9.80 -4.58 -13.09
N ALA A 53 9.40 -5.57 -12.29
CA ALA A 53 9.70 -6.98 -12.57
C ALA A 53 9.12 -7.45 -13.91
N LYS A 54 7.91 -6.98 -14.28
CA LYS A 54 7.29 -7.28 -15.59
C LYS A 54 8.10 -6.69 -16.73
N GLU A 55 8.49 -5.42 -16.64
CA GLU A 55 9.29 -4.79 -17.69
C GLU A 55 10.68 -5.44 -17.79
N MET A 56 11.35 -5.72 -16.67
CA MET A 56 12.63 -6.44 -16.67
C MET A 56 12.53 -7.82 -17.34
N LYS A 57 11.43 -8.56 -17.12
CA LYS A 57 11.19 -9.85 -17.77
C LYS A 57 11.01 -9.68 -19.29
N LYS A 58 10.29 -8.65 -19.74
CA LYS A 58 10.13 -8.33 -21.17
C LYS A 58 11.45 -7.97 -21.83
N GLU A 59 12.32 -7.25 -21.11
CA GLU A 59 13.68 -6.89 -21.53
C GLU A 59 14.67 -8.08 -21.47
N GLY A 60 14.22 -9.27 -21.07
CA GLY A 60 15.02 -10.50 -21.09
C GLY A 60 15.99 -10.66 -19.93
N LEU A 61 15.82 -9.92 -18.83
CA LEU A 61 16.65 -10.10 -17.63
C LEU A 61 16.42 -11.48 -17.00
N SER A 62 17.48 -12.06 -16.45
CA SER A 62 17.39 -13.35 -15.77
C SER A 62 16.54 -13.26 -14.50
N LEU A 63 15.90 -14.38 -14.15
CA LEU A 63 15.11 -14.51 -12.91
C LEU A 63 15.92 -14.09 -11.67
N GLU A 64 17.19 -14.49 -11.60
CA GLU A 64 18.08 -14.13 -10.49
C GLU A 64 18.33 -12.62 -10.39
N ALA A 65 18.53 -11.94 -11.53
CA ALA A 65 18.72 -10.49 -11.56
C ALA A 65 17.45 -9.77 -11.09
N ILE A 66 16.28 -10.20 -11.57
CA ILE A 66 14.99 -9.62 -11.19
C ILE A 66 14.76 -9.80 -9.67
N MET A 67 15.00 -10.99 -9.13
CA MET A 67 14.90 -11.25 -7.68
C MET A 67 15.84 -10.35 -6.89
N LYS A 68 17.10 -10.20 -7.33
CA LYS A 68 18.11 -9.39 -6.64
C LYS A 68 17.74 -7.91 -6.58
N ILE A 69 17.20 -7.36 -7.67
CA ILE A 69 16.86 -5.92 -7.80
C ILE A 69 15.55 -5.62 -7.09
N THR A 70 14.49 -6.38 -7.39
CA THR A 70 13.13 -6.08 -6.90
C THR A 70 12.85 -6.60 -5.49
N LYS A 71 13.69 -7.53 -5.01
CA LYS A 71 13.50 -8.29 -3.77
C LYS A 71 12.21 -9.11 -3.74
N LEU A 72 11.62 -9.38 -4.91
CA LEU A 72 10.51 -10.31 -5.03
C LEU A 72 11.03 -11.75 -4.98
N ASP A 73 10.17 -12.65 -4.50
CA ASP A 73 10.49 -14.07 -4.52
C ASP A 73 10.28 -14.66 -5.92
N LYS A 74 10.80 -15.87 -6.12
CA LYS A 74 10.68 -16.58 -7.39
C LYS A 74 9.21 -16.82 -7.77
N LYS A 75 8.36 -17.18 -6.80
CA LYS A 75 6.95 -17.53 -7.03
C LYS A 75 6.15 -16.35 -7.55
N ASP A 76 6.42 -15.14 -7.05
CA ASP A 76 5.75 -13.92 -7.48
C ASP A 76 6.17 -13.54 -8.90
N ILE A 77 7.45 -13.68 -9.23
CA ILE A 77 7.99 -13.39 -10.58
C ILE A 77 7.47 -14.39 -11.62
N GLU A 78 7.40 -15.68 -11.30
CA GLU A 78 6.90 -16.72 -12.22
C GLU A 78 5.42 -16.53 -12.59
N LYS A 79 4.62 -15.93 -11.69
CA LYS A 79 3.21 -15.58 -11.95
C LYS A 79 3.04 -14.33 -12.80
N LEU A 80 4.11 -13.55 -13.02
CA LEU A 80 4.05 -12.38 -13.90
C LEU A 80 3.91 -12.87 -15.34
N LYS A 81 2.78 -12.53 -15.97
CA LYS A 81 2.55 -12.76 -17.39
C LYS A 81 3.51 -11.89 -18.22
#